data_AF-A0A519D0R7-F1
#
_entry.id   AF-A0A519D0R7-F1
#
_cell.length_a   1.000
_cell.length_b   1.000
_cell.length_c   1.000
_cell.angle_alpha   90.00
_cell.angle_beta   90.00
_cell.angle_gamma   90.00
#
_symmetry.space_group_name_H-M   'P 1'
#
loop_
_entity.id
_entity.type
_entity.pdbx_description
1 polymer ?
#
loop_
_entity_poly.entity_id
_entity_poly.type
_entity_poly.pdbx_seq_one_letter_code
_entity_poly.pdbx_strand_id
1 'polypeptide(L)'
;MNKKINVAFIYKKSNQLLFPNNYDTTYYHFFMNALKRNSRIKVDYFNAENKMDVRKLKGNYDIILLYENWNGGSPDELIGIDELDIPVISRCGDFHAAKKYNTISFHDKYKIDYYFGFNTEKLFHQFYPKNFKYKTVIYGLESSLYQNVLPFEKRIKNKILNSGAVGKDNLYTKLMNKFKPIHGNPYYEYKLRKLCTKLGYVDYTPTLDHEFIGDKYPKLLEKYQASIASTTFGPTIKYWEIPAAGCLTFMEITE
;
A
#
# COMPACT_ATOMS: atom_id res chain seq x y z
N MET A 1 29.82 -15.19 7.75
CA MET A 1 28.87 -14.08 7.53
C MET A 1 28.03 -14.42 6.31
N ASN A 2 26.70 -14.43 6.41
CA ASN A 2 25.85 -14.62 5.24
C ASN A 2 26.05 -13.44 4.28
N LYS A 3 26.30 -13.73 2.99
CA LYS A 3 26.40 -12.72 1.94
C LYS A 3 25.13 -11.86 1.97
N LYS A 4 25.28 -10.54 2.12
CA LYS A 4 24.16 -9.59 2.06
C LYS A 4 23.72 -9.41 0.61
N ILE A 5 22.42 -9.19 0.41
CA ILE A 5 21.85 -8.80 -0.88
C ILE A 5 21.99 -7.29 -1.00
N ASN A 6 22.73 -6.82 -1.99
CA ASN A 6 22.89 -5.41 -2.32
C ASN A 6 21.71 -4.95 -3.17
N VAL A 7 20.92 -4.02 -2.65
CA VAL A 7 19.68 -3.54 -3.28
C VAL A 7 19.83 -2.08 -3.66
N ALA A 8 19.60 -1.76 -4.93
CA ALA A 8 19.43 -0.39 -5.40
C ALA A 8 17.94 -0.04 -5.37
N PHE A 9 17.51 0.74 -4.38
CA PHE A 9 16.13 1.21 -4.32
C PHE A 9 15.97 2.51 -5.10
N ILE A 10 15.15 2.49 -6.14
CA ILE A 10 14.90 3.62 -7.05
C ILE A 10 13.48 4.14 -6.87
N TYR A 11 13.34 5.46 -6.68
CA TYR A 11 12.05 6.11 -6.45
C TYR A 11 12.08 7.60 -6.87
N LYS A 12 10.89 8.19 -7.06
CA LYS A 12 10.72 9.64 -7.22
C LYS A 12 10.83 10.35 -5.88
N LYS A 13 11.60 11.44 -5.80
CA LYS A 13 11.68 12.27 -4.57
C LYS A 13 10.35 12.96 -4.28
N SER A 14 9.58 13.27 -5.32
CA SER A 14 8.23 13.83 -5.22
C SER A 14 7.16 12.86 -4.69
N ASN A 15 7.49 11.58 -4.52
CA ASN A 15 6.55 10.57 -4.04
C ASN A 15 6.18 10.80 -2.56
N GLN A 16 5.03 11.43 -2.34
CA GLN A 16 4.55 11.82 -1.02
C GLN A 16 4.28 10.63 -0.09
N LEU A 17 4.04 9.42 -0.62
CA LEU A 17 3.83 8.21 0.20
C LEU A 17 5.13 7.72 0.88
N LEU A 18 6.27 8.29 0.50
CA LEU A 18 7.56 8.08 1.14
C LEU A 18 7.93 9.23 2.09
N PHE A 19 6.97 10.08 2.47
CA PHE A 19 7.18 11.11 3.49
C PHE A 19 6.66 10.65 4.86
N PRO A 20 7.37 10.93 5.96
CA PRO A 20 7.00 10.48 7.30
C PRO A 20 5.75 11.17 7.87
N ASN A 21 5.30 12.27 7.25
CA ASN A 21 4.10 13.00 7.65
C ASN A 21 2.89 12.72 6.74
N ASN A 22 3.00 11.77 5.82
CA ASN A 22 1.86 11.34 5.00
C ASN A 22 0.75 10.74 5.88
N TYR A 23 -0.50 10.76 5.42
CA TYR A 23 -1.60 10.09 6.11
C TYR A 23 -1.47 8.55 6.11
N ASP A 24 -0.64 8.00 5.21
CA ASP A 24 -0.30 6.57 5.13
C ASP A 24 1.23 6.41 5.17
N THR A 25 1.79 6.17 6.37
CA THR A 25 3.23 5.99 6.58
C THR A 25 3.70 4.54 6.40
N THR A 26 2.81 3.62 6.04
CA THR A 26 3.12 2.21 5.80
C THR A 26 4.24 2.04 4.78
N TYR A 27 4.12 2.73 3.65
CA TYR A 27 5.10 2.65 2.57
C TYR A 27 6.43 3.27 2.99
N TYR A 28 6.39 4.42 3.66
CA TYR A 28 7.56 5.04 4.25
C TYR A 28 8.30 4.06 5.17
N HIS A 29 7.62 3.46 6.14
CA HIS A 29 8.26 2.53 7.06
C HIS A 29 8.81 1.28 6.38
N PHE A 30 8.11 0.74 5.39
CA PHE A 30 8.65 -0.40 4.65
C PHE A 30 9.94 -0.03 3.90
N PHE A 31 9.88 0.94 3.00
CA PHE A 31 10.99 1.24 2.09
C PHE A 31 12.14 2.01 2.77
N MET A 32 11.84 2.89 3.72
CA MET A 32 12.85 3.78 4.33
C MET A 32 13.44 3.24 5.63
N ASN A 33 12.68 2.41 6.38
CA ASN A 33 13.11 1.91 7.68
C ASN A 33 13.36 0.40 7.68
N ALA A 34 12.37 -0.41 7.29
CA ALA A 34 12.44 -1.86 7.42
C ALA A 34 13.55 -2.49 6.56
N LEU A 35 13.77 -1.99 5.34
CA LEU A 35 14.86 -2.44 4.49
C LEU A 35 16.25 -2.19 5.13
N LYS A 36 16.46 -1.01 5.74
CA LYS A 36 17.73 -0.67 6.40
C LYS A 36 18.02 -1.51 7.63
N ARG A 37 16.98 -1.86 8.40
CA ARG A 37 17.12 -2.67 9.62
C ARG A 37 17.38 -4.16 9.32
N ASN A 38 17.11 -4.62 8.10
CA ASN A 38 17.25 -6.03 7.76
C ASN A 38 18.73 -6.42 7.62
N SER A 39 19.22 -7.30 8.48
CA SER A 39 20.63 -7.71 8.50
C SER A 39 21.11 -8.44 7.23
N ARG A 40 20.18 -8.98 6.43
CA ARG A 40 20.47 -9.70 5.18
C ARG A 40 20.53 -8.78 3.97
N ILE A 41 20.14 -7.52 4.10
CA ILE A 41 20.04 -6.56 3.00
C ILE A 41 21.03 -5.42 3.26
N LYS A 42 21.68 -4.96 2.19
CA LYS A 42 22.33 -3.66 2.14
C LYS A 42 21.61 -2.86 1.08
N VAL A 43 20.90 -1.80 1.48
CA VAL A 43 20.11 -0.97 0.56
C VAL A 43 20.75 0.39 0.39
N ASP A 44 20.96 0.79 -0.86
CA ASP A 44 21.33 2.15 -1.24
C ASP A 44 20.15 2.82 -1.97
N TYR A 45 20.01 4.12 -1.77
CA TYR A 45 18.84 4.90 -2.17
C TYR A 45 19.18 5.81 -3.34
N PHE A 46 18.44 5.67 -4.44
CA PHE A 46 18.57 6.47 -5.63
C PHE A 46 17.26 7.19 -5.92
N ASN A 47 17.30 8.51 -5.99
CA ASN A 47 16.14 9.30 -6.36
C ASN A 47 16.33 9.96 -7.73
N ALA A 48 15.30 9.91 -8.56
CA ALA A 48 15.22 10.61 -9.83
C ALA A 48 13.75 10.87 -10.19
N GLU A 49 13.45 12.05 -10.72
CA GLU A 49 12.09 12.37 -11.17
C GLU A 49 11.82 11.79 -12.56
N ASN A 50 12.59 12.22 -13.56
CA ASN A 50 12.27 11.90 -14.95
C ASN A 50 13.10 10.71 -15.46
N LYS A 51 14.43 10.84 -15.46
CA LYS A 51 15.32 9.81 -16.00
C LYS A 51 16.41 9.45 -15.01
N MET A 52 16.81 8.18 -15.00
CA MET A 52 17.97 7.71 -14.27
C MET A 52 18.81 6.80 -15.15
N ASP A 53 20.10 7.13 -15.29
CA ASP A 53 21.08 6.19 -15.85
C ASP A 53 21.43 5.13 -14.81
N VAL A 54 21.07 3.88 -15.13
CA VAL A 54 21.25 2.74 -14.22
C VAL A 54 22.51 1.92 -14.54
N ARG A 55 23.26 2.24 -15.60
CA ARG A 55 24.48 1.50 -15.99
C ARG A 55 25.53 1.44 -14.88
N LYS A 56 25.58 2.48 -14.04
CA LYS A 56 26.44 2.54 -12.85
C LYS A 56 26.13 1.47 -11.78
N LEU A 57 24.97 0.82 -11.84
CA LEU A 57 24.59 -0.24 -10.90
C LEU A 57 25.21 -1.59 -11.26
N LYS A 58 25.70 -1.76 -12.50
CA LYS A 58 26.30 -3.00 -13.01
C LYS A 58 27.46 -3.47 -12.12
N GLY A 59 27.41 -4.73 -11.69
CA GLY A 59 28.43 -5.35 -10.84
C GLY A 59 28.42 -4.94 -9.36
N ASN A 60 27.60 -3.94 -8.98
CA ASN A 60 27.55 -3.40 -7.63
C ASN A 60 26.31 -3.84 -6.84
N TYR A 61 25.21 -4.17 -7.54
CA TYR A 61 23.93 -4.52 -6.93
C TYR A 61 23.45 -5.89 -7.40
N ASP A 62 22.79 -6.62 -6.50
CA ASP A 62 22.17 -7.91 -6.79
C ASP A 62 20.72 -7.74 -7.27
N ILE A 63 20.05 -6.64 -6.89
CA ILE A 63 18.64 -6.36 -7.21
C ILE A 63 18.42 -4.85 -7.42
N ILE A 64 17.60 -4.50 -8.42
CA ILE A 64 16.97 -3.17 -8.50
C ILE A 64 15.56 -3.27 -7.92
N LEU A 65 15.25 -2.46 -6.91
CA LEU A 65 13.93 -2.38 -6.31
C LEU A 65 13.25 -1.07 -6.73
N LEU A 66 12.10 -1.17 -7.37
CA LEU A 66 11.28 -0.02 -7.74
C LEU A 66 10.16 0.19 -6.72
N TYR A 67 9.90 1.46 -6.39
CA TYR A 67 8.77 1.81 -5.52
C TYR A 67 7.43 1.42 -6.13
N GLU A 68 7.28 1.51 -7.45
CA GLU A 68 6.05 1.12 -8.15
C GLU A 68 6.31 0.74 -9.62
N ASN A 69 5.42 -0.05 -10.20
CA ASN A 69 5.57 -0.60 -11.55
C ASN A 69 5.10 0.34 -12.67
N TRP A 70 5.10 1.65 -12.41
CA TRP A 70 4.82 2.71 -13.37
C TRP A 70 5.39 4.02 -12.83
N ASN A 71 5.24 5.10 -13.61
CA ASN A 71 5.87 6.37 -13.30
C ASN A 71 5.16 7.21 -12.22
N GLY A 72 4.22 6.63 -11.46
CA GLY A 72 3.60 7.28 -10.30
C GLY A 72 4.60 7.56 -9.17
N GLY A 73 5.50 6.61 -8.90
CA GLY A 73 6.53 6.76 -7.87
C GLY A 73 7.91 6.24 -8.26
N SER A 74 8.10 5.81 -9.52
CA SER A 74 9.38 5.45 -10.12
C SER A 74 9.74 6.45 -11.24
N PRO A 75 11.03 6.65 -11.57
CA PRO A 75 11.44 7.56 -12.64
C PRO A 75 10.79 7.20 -13.97
N ASP A 76 10.43 8.18 -14.80
CA ASP A 76 9.78 7.91 -16.09
C ASP A 76 10.61 7.01 -17.02
N GLU A 77 11.93 7.01 -16.92
CA GLU A 77 12.85 6.23 -17.75
C GLU A 77 14.08 5.74 -16.97
N LEU A 78 14.47 4.47 -17.18
CA LEU A 78 15.70 3.87 -16.67
C LEU A 78 16.65 3.62 -17.84
N ILE A 79 17.59 4.54 -18.06
CA ILE A 79 18.49 4.50 -19.22
C ILE A 79 19.49 3.37 -19.05
N GLY A 80 19.58 2.52 -20.08
CA GLY A 80 20.50 1.38 -20.13
C GLY A 80 20.03 0.17 -19.33
N ILE A 81 18.77 0.11 -18.88
CA ILE A 81 18.25 -1.02 -18.08
C ILE A 81 18.43 -2.37 -18.78
N ASP A 82 18.31 -2.40 -20.11
CA ASP A 82 18.49 -3.62 -20.91
C ASP A 82 19.96 -4.11 -20.95
N GLU A 83 20.93 -3.24 -20.68
CA GLU A 83 22.36 -3.56 -20.62
C GLU A 83 22.77 -4.22 -19.30
N LEU A 84 21.85 -4.24 -18.31
CA LEU A 84 22.08 -4.81 -16.99
C LEU A 84 21.53 -6.23 -16.91
N ASP A 85 22.33 -7.15 -16.40
CA ASP A 85 21.87 -8.47 -15.96
C ASP A 85 21.60 -8.45 -14.44
N ILE A 86 20.72 -7.53 -14.02
CA ILE A 86 20.28 -7.38 -12.62
C ILE A 86 18.77 -7.54 -12.60
N PRO A 87 18.21 -8.43 -11.75
CA PRO A 87 16.77 -8.58 -11.64
C PRO A 87 16.10 -7.32 -11.09
N VAL A 88 14.99 -6.93 -11.71
CA VAL A 88 14.17 -5.79 -11.28
C VAL A 88 12.92 -6.29 -10.57
N ILE A 89 12.78 -5.90 -9.31
CA ILE A 89 11.60 -6.20 -8.50
C ILE A 89 10.81 -4.90 -8.33
N SER A 90 9.51 -4.94 -8.60
CA SER A 90 8.64 -3.79 -8.41
C SER A 90 7.51 -4.09 -7.46
N ARG A 91 7.23 -3.15 -6.56
CA ARG A 91 5.94 -3.15 -5.89
C ARG A 91 4.85 -2.91 -6.94
N CYS A 92 3.74 -3.61 -6.82
CA CYS A 92 2.55 -3.33 -7.58
C CYS A 92 1.61 -2.46 -6.74
N GLY A 93 1.13 -1.36 -7.34
CA GLY A 93 0.13 -0.48 -6.75
C GLY A 93 -1.27 -1.09 -6.85
N ASP A 94 -2.26 -0.25 -7.13
CA ASP A 94 -3.65 -0.70 -7.30
C ASP A 94 -3.83 -1.47 -8.60
N PHE A 95 -4.14 -2.77 -8.51
CA PHE A 95 -4.18 -3.64 -9.70
C PHE A 95 -5.22 -3.20 -10.73
N HIS A 96 -6.37 -2.73 -10.26
CA HIS A 96 -7.47 -2.26 -11.08
C HIS A 96 -7.13 -1.00 -11.88
N ALA A 97 -6.08 -0.28 -11.48
CA ALA A 97 -5.61 0.91 -12.19
C ALA A 97 -4.73 0.55 -13.41
N ALA A 98 -4.43 -0.74 -13.63
CA ALA A 98 -3.54 -1.18 -14.70
C ALA A 98 -3.98 -0.70 -16.08
N LYS A 99 -5.28 -0.79 -16.40
CA LYS A 99 -5.84 -0.29 -17.66
C LYS A 99 -5.80 1.23 -17.73
N LYS A 100 -6.11 1.92 -16.62
CA LYS A 100 -6.19 3.39 -16.57
C LYS A 100 -4.83 4.05 -16.81
N TYR A 101 -3.78 3.51 -16.21
CA TYR A 101 -2.43 4.07 -16.28
C TYR A 101 -1.49 3.29 -17.21
N ASN A 102 -2.02 2.30 -17.95
CA ASN A 102 -1.25 1.42 -18.82
C ASN A 102 -0.01 0.83 -18.13
N THR A 103 -0.15 0.39 -16.87
CA THR A 103 0.99 -0.05 -16.05
C THR A 103 1.64 -1.34 -16.59
N ILE A 104 0.93 -2.11 -17.41
CA ILE A 104 1.45 -3.33 -18.04
C ILE A 104 2.58 -3.01 -19.01
N SER A 105 2.51 -1.91 -19.76
CA SER A 105 3.58 -1.53 -20.71
C SER A 105 4.89 -1.18 -20.02
N PHE A 106 4.85 -0.88 -18.72
CA PHE A 106 6.04 -0.60 -17.93
C PHE A 106 6.80 -1.87 -17.54
N HIS A 107 6.20 -3.06 -17.69
CA HIS A 107 6.90 -4.33 -17.50
C HIS A 107 8.17 -4.40 -18.35
N ASP A 108 8.02 -4.28 -19.66
CA ASP A 108 9.15 -4.33 -20.59
C ASP A 108 10.04 -3.09 -20.44
N LYS A 109 9.42 -1.90 -20.30
CA LYS A 109 10.15 -0.63 -20.19
C LYS A 109 11.12 -0.57 -19.00
N TYR A 110 10.76 -1.20 -17.88
CA TYR A 110 11.62 -1.28 -16.70
C TYR A 110 12.27 -2.64 -16.53
N LYS A 111 12.09 -3.57 -17.48
CA LYS A 111 12.59 -4.94 -17.41
C LYS A 111 12.19 -5.64 -16.08
N ILE A 112 10.92 -5.52 -15.68
CA ILE A 112 10.44 -6.03 -14.38
C ILE A 112 10.40 -7.56 -14.40
N ASP A 113 11.18 -8.20 -13.53
CA ASP A 113 11.18 -9.66 -13.40
C ASP A 113 10.13 -10.19 -12.42
N TYR A 114 9.88 -9.42 -11.35
CA TYR A 114 9.01 -9.83 -10.24
C TYR A 114 8.19 -8.66 -9.68
N TYR A 115 6.95 -8.97 -9.32
CA TYR A 115 6.03 -8.07 -8.66
C TYR A 115 5.77 -8.51 -7.21
N PHE A 116 5.47 -7.55 -6.34
CA PHE A 116 4.97 -7.85 -5.00
C PHE A 116 3.92 -6.84 -4.52
N GLY A 117 3.09 -7.27 -3.57
CA GLY A 117 2.05 -6.44 -2.98
C GLY A 117 1.33 -7.18 -1.84
N PHE A 118 0.41 -6.49 -1.17
CA PHE A 118 -0.35 -7.06 -0.05
C PHE A 118 -1.53 -7.93 -0.50
N ASN A 119 -1.97 -7.80 -1.76
CA ASN A 119 -3.09 -8.56 -2.31
C ASN A 119 -2.67 -9.97 -2.77
N THR A 120 -3.67 -10.82 -3.06
CA THR A 120 -3.45 -12.19 -3.52
C THR A 120 -2.97 -12.24 -4.97
N GLU A 121 -2.22 -13.28 -5.31
CA GLU A 121 -1.82 -13.59 -6.69
C GLU A 121 -3.03 -13.82 -7.62
N LYS A 122 -4.08 -14.46 -7.09
CA LYS A 122 -5.37 -14.63 -7.78
C LYS A 122 -5.96 -13.29 -8.20
N LEU A 123 -5.98 -12.29 -7.31
CA LEU A 123 -6.49 -10.96 -7.63
C LEU A 123 -5.56 -10.23 -8.63
N PHE A 124 -4.24 -10.35 -8.46
CA PHE A 124 -3.26 -9.77 -9.39
C PHE A 124 -3.51 -10.22 -10.83
N HIS A 125 -3.70 -11.52 -11.05
CA HIS A 125 -3.92 -12.08 -12.40
C HIS A 125 -5.32 -11.86 -12.98
N GLN A 126 -6.23 -11.18 -12.26
CA GLN A 126 -7.43 -10.61 -12.87
C GLN A 126 -7.10 -9.37 -13.72
N PHE A 127 -5.98 -8.71 -13.45
CA PHE A 127 -5.58 -7.46 -14.12
C PHE A 127 -4.26 -7.56 -14.89
N TYR A 128 -3.35 -8.45 -14.48
CA TYR A 128 -2.03 -8.63 -15.09
C TYR A 128 -1.89 -10.00 -15.77
N PRO A 129 -1.04 -10.08 -16.82
CA PRO A 129 -0.76 -11.36 -17.51
C PRO A 129 -0.33 -12.49 -16.57
N LYS A 130 -0.73 -13.73 -16.90
CA LYS A 130 -0.43 -14.93 -16.08
C LYS A 130 1.06 -15.26 -15.99
N ASN A 131 1.85 -14.82 -16.95
CA ASN A 131 3.30 -15.03 -16.97
C ASN A 131 4.06 -14.03 -16.09
N PHE A 132 3.42 -12.96 -15.58
CA PHE A 132 4.08 -12.00 -14.70
C PHE A 132 4.18 -12.60 -13.29
N LYS A 133 5.40 -12.74 -12.77
CA LYS A 133 5.60 -13.37 -11.46
C LYS A 133 5.21 -12.41 -10.35
N TYR A 134 4.31 -12.84 -9.46
CA TYR A 134 3.84 -12.02 -8.35
C TYR A 134 3.97 -12.75 -7.02
N LYS A 135 4.33 -12.02 -5.96
CA LYS A 135 4.35 -12.55 -4.60
C LYS A 135 3.57 -11.65 -3.64
N THR A 136 2.66 -12.27 -2.89
CA THR A 136 2.05 -11.61 -1.74
C THR A 136 3.08 -11.42 -0.63
N VAL A 137 3.29 -10.17 -0.24
CA VAL A 137 4.17 -9.75 0.86
C VAL A 137 3.38 -8.79 1.73
N ILE A 138 3.19 -9.15 3.00
CA ILE A 138 2.63 -8.24 4.00
C ILE A 138 3.78 -7.38 4.54
N TYR A 139 3.64 -6.06 4.45
CA TYR A 139 4.71 -5.13 4.82
C TYR A 139 4.17 -3.83 5.41
N GLY A 140 5.08 -3.05 6.01
CA GLY A 140 4.86 -1.67 6.43
C GLY A 140 4.19 -1.48 7.79
N LEU A 141 3.81 -2.56 8.47
CA LEU A 141 3.38 -2.50 9.87
C LEU A 141 4.61 -2.27 10.78
N GLU A 142 4.81 -1.02 11.20
CA GLU A 142 5.91 -0.63 12.09
C GLU A 142 5.56 -0.95 13.55
N SER A 143 6.07 -2.08 14.04
CA SER A 143 5.72 -2.62 15.38
C SER A 143 5.89 -1.61 16.53
N SER A 144 6.88 -0.73 16.46
CA SER A 144 7.16 0.27 17.51
C SER A 144 5.99 1.24 17.72
N LEU A 145 5.15 1.47 16.70
CA LEU A 145 3.97 2.34 16.80
C LEU A 145 2.83 1.74 17.61
N TYR A 146 2.85 0.42 17.83
CA TYR A 146 1.75 -0.35 18.41
C TYR A 146 2.06 -0.95 19.79
N GLN A 147 3.30 -0.82 20.28
CA GLN A 147 3.75 -1.42 21.54
C GLN A 147 3.16 -0.77 22.80
N ASN A 148 2.91 0.55 22.77
CA ASN A 148 2.51 1.33 23.95
C ASN A 148 1.14 2.01 23.74
N VAL A 149 0.19 1.27 23.19
CA VAL A 149 -1.19 1.75 23.00
C VAL A 149 -1.95 1.78 24.31
N LEU A 150 -2.97 2.64 24.41
CA LEU A 150 -3.85 2.72 25.60
C LEU A 150 -4.40 1.32 25.97
N PRO A 151 -4.37 0.90 27.24
CA PRO A 151 -4.93 -0.40 27.65
C PRO A 151 -6.40 -0.59 27.24
N PHE A 152 -6.76 -1.80 26.83
CA PHE A 152 -8.05 -2.11 26.20
C PHE A 152 -9.25 -1.73 27.07
N GLU A 153 -9.17 -1.95 28.38
CA GLU A 153 -10.22 -1.67 29.35
C GLU A 153 -10.51 -0.17 29.55
N LYS A 154 -9.57 0.70 29.13
CA LYS A 154 -9.69 2.16 29.24
C LYS A 154 -10.29 2.83 27.99
N ARG A 155 -10.61 2.04 26.95
CA ARG A 155 -11.07 2.55 25.65
C ARG A 155 -12.59 2.64 25.55
N ILE A 156 -13.08 3.39 24.56
CA ILE A 156 -14.51 3.51 24.26
C ILE A 156 -15.07 2.13 23.89
N LYS A 157 -16.05 1.66 24.67
CA LYS A 157 -16.67 0.34 24.51
C LYS A 157 -18.06 0.34 23.86
N ASN A 158 -18.75 1.48 23.90
CA ASN A 158 -20.12 1.65 23.40
C ASN A 158 -20.18 2.19 21.97
N LYS A 159 -19.02 2.34 21.31
CA LYS A 159 -18.89 2.75 19.91
C LYS A 159 -17.89 1.86 19.18
N ILE A 160 -18.13 1.66 17.89
CA ILE A 160 -17.21 0.95 16.98
C ILE A 160 -16.63 1.98 16.02
N LEU A 161 -15.31 2.08 15.97
CA LEU A 161 -14.64 2.96 15.02
C LEU A 161 -14.81 2.43 13.60
N ASN A 162 -15.11 3.34 12.68
CA ASN A 162 -15.08 3.10 11.26
C ASN A 162 -14.27 4.20 10.61
N SER A 163 -13.10 3.88 10.07
CA SER A 163 -12.20 4.89 9.51
C SER A 163 -11.94 4.69 8.02
N GLY A 164 -11.70 5.78 7.31
CA GLY A 164 -11.22 5.78 5.93
C GLY A 164 -12.29 6.10 4.88
N ALA A 165 -12.00 5.78 3.63
CA ALA A 165 -12.75 6.29 2.50
C ALA A 165 -14.13 5.63 2.40
N VAL A 166 -15.15 6.41 2.10
CA VAL A 166 -16.51 5.91 1.81
C VAL A 166 -17.00 6.51 0.49
N GLY A 167 -17.71 5.71 -0.30
CA GLY A 167 -18.34 6.21 -1.51
C GLY A 167 -19.51 7.15 -1.20
N LYS A 168 -19.69 8.23 -1.99
CA LYS A 168 -20.84 9.15 -1.86
C LYS A 168 -22.18 8.41 -1.97
N ASP A 169 -23.20 8.83 -1.22
CA ASP A 169 -24.52 8.14 -1.11
C ASP A 169 -25.73 8.87 -1.67
N ASN A 170 -25.57 9.69 -2.70
CA ASN A 170 -26.74 10.30 -3.35
C ASN A 170 -27.22 9.47 -4.55
N LEU A 171 -28.51 9.63 -4.89
CA LEU A 171 -29.20 8.87 -5.95
C LEU A 171 -28.47 9.00 -7.30
N TYR A 172 -28.03 10.21 -7.62
CA TYR A 172 -27.26 10.51 -8.82
C TYR A 172 -25.95 9.69 -8.90
N THR A 173 -25.17 9.68 -7.82
CA THR A 173 -23.91 8.91 -7.74
C THR A 173 -24.18 7.40 -7.85
N LYS A 174 -25.27 6.89 -7.27
CA LYS A 174 -25.67 5.49 -7.42
C LYS A 174 -25.92 5.12 -8.87
N LEU A 175 -26.67 5.96 -9.59
CA LEU A 175 -26.99 5.76 -11.00
C LEU A 175 -25.73 5.81 -11.87
N MET A 176 -24.88 6.83 -11.69
CA MET A 176 -23.63 6.95 -12.45
C MET A 176 -22.69 5.76 -12.25
N ASN A 177 -22.59 5.23 -11.03
CA ASN A 177 -21.65 4.15 -10.74
C ASN A 177 -22.05 2.81 -11.38
N LYS A 178 -23.32 2.60 -11.73
CA LYS A 178 -23.77 1.39 -12.45
C LYS A 178 -23.11 1.24 -13.82
N PHE A 179 -22.65 2.33 -14.43
CA PHE A 179 -22.00 2.34 -15.74
C PHE A 179 -20.48 2.34 -15.67
N LYS A 180 -19.90 2.32 -14.46
CA LYS A 180 -18.45 2.31 -14.24
C LYS A 180 -17.97 0.89 -13.87
N PRO A 181 -16.70 0.56 -14.13
CA PRO A 181 -16.10 -0.66 -13.60
C PRO A 181 -16.31 -0.78 -12.09
N ILE A 182 -16.50 -2.01 -11.60
CA ILE A 182 -16.70 -2.27 -10.17
C ILE A 182 -15.40 -2.10 -9.37
N HIS A 183 -14.28 -2.58 -9.90
CA HIS A 183 -12.98 -2.48 -9.26
C HIS A 183 -12.43 -1.06 -9.36
N GLY A 184 -11.88 -0.55 -8.25
CA GLY A 184 -11.42 0.83 -8.14
C GLY A 184 -12.53 1.86 -8.02
N ASN A 185 -13.77 1.42 -7.89
CA ASN A 185 -14.90 2.29 -7.66
C ASN A 185 -15.24 2.32 -6.16
N PRO A 186 -15.03 3.46 -5.47
CA PRO A 186 -15.27 3.60 -4.04
C PRO A 186 -16.70 3.26 -3.60
N TYR A 187 -17.67 3.35 -4.53
CA TYR A 187 -19.05 2.96 -4.25
C TYR A 187 -19.22 1.46 -3.99
N TYR A 188 -18.50 0.62 -4.75
CA TYR A 188 -18.51 -0.82 -4.59
C TYR A 188 -17.46 -1.28 -3.58
N GLU A 189 -16.25 -0.74 -3.67
CA GLU A 189 -15.10 -1.15 -2.84
C GLU A 189 -15.29 -0.88 -1.35
N TYR A 190 -15.99 0.19 -0.98
CA TYR A 190 -16.25 0.59 0.41
C TYR A 190 -17.74 0.48 0.77
N LYS A 191 -18.49 -0.40 0.09
CA LYS A 191 -19.93 -0.52 0.25
C LYS A 191 -20.31 -0.86 1.69
N LEU A 192 -19.71 -1.91 2.27
CA LEU A 192 -20.03 -2.31 3.65
C LEU A 192 -19.59 -1.25 4.64
N ARG A 193 -18.36 -0.72 4.52
CA ARG A 193 -17.86 0.42 5.32
C ARG A 193 -18.87 1.58 5.37
N LYS A 194 -19.42 1.96 4.22
CA LYS A 194 -20.44 3.01 4.09
C LYS A 194 -21.79 2.63 4.72
N LEU A 195 -22.21 1.37 4.64
CA LEU A 195 -23.43 0.93 5.31
C LEU A 195 -23.26 1.00 6.84
N CYS A 196 -22.08 0.65 7.36
CA CYS A 196 -21.78 0.72 8.77
C CYS A 196 -21.86 2.15 9.33
N THR A 197 -21.53 3.19 8.56
CA THR A 197 -21.64 4.59 9.05
C THR A 197 -23.08 5.03 9.36
N LYS A 198 -24.09 4.25 8.98
CA LYS A 198 -25.51 4.54 9.28
C LYS A 198 -25.97 3.97 10.63
N LEU A 199 -25.13 3.15 11.27
CA LEU A 199 -25.45 2.53 12.55
C LEU A 199 -25.20 3.53 13.68
N GLY A 200 -26.16 3.73 14.59
CA GLY A 200 -26.06 4.74 15.67
C GLY A 200 -24.93 4.51 16.69
N TYR A 201 -24.35 3.32 16.71
CA TYR A 201 -23.20 2.94 17.55
C TYR A 201 -21.87 2.93 16.80
N VAL A 202 -21.82 3.38 15.54
CA VAL A 202 -20.58 3.54 14.78
C VAL A 202 -20.12 4.99 14.85
N ASP A 203 -18.83 5.21 15.10
CA ASP A 203 -18.18 6.51 14.99
C ASP A 203 -17.32 6.53 13.72
N TYR A 204 -17.54 7.53 12.86
CA TYR A 204 -16.92 7.60 11.54
C TYR A 204 -15.83 8.68 11.50
N THR A 205 -14.62 8.28 11.08
CA THR A 205 -13.53 9.20 10.78
C THR A 205 -13.14 9.10 9.30
N PRO A 206 -13.17 10.20 8.51
CA PRO A 206 -12.77 10.17 7.11
C PRO A 206 -11.27 9.85 6.93
N THR A 207 -10.83 9.61 5.68
CA THR A 207 -9.38 9.39 5.38
C THR A 207 -8.56 10.66 5.43
N LEU A 208 -9.18 11.79 5.07
CA LEU A 208 -8.52 13.08 4.92
C LEU A 208 -9.14 14.08 5.90
N ASP A 209 -8.49 15.23 6.06
CA ASP A 209 -8.95 16.35 6.89
C ASP A 209 -9.13 16.01 8.37
N HIS A 210 -8.18 15.25 8.94
CA HIS A 210 -8.13 14.94 10.37
C HIS A 210 -6.71 15.05 10.96
N GLU A 211 -6.61 15.12 12.29
CA GLU A 211 -5.34 15.27 13.00
C GLU A 211 -4.44 14.00 13.05
N PHE A 212 -5.01 12.83 12.76
CA PHE A 212 -4.32 11.52 12.82
C PHE A 212 -3.47 11.20 11.58
N ILE A 213 -2.66 12.16 11.12
CA ILE A 213 -1.70 11.98 10.02
C ILE A 213 -0.33 11.53 10.53
N GLY A 214 0.51 11.01 9.64
CA GLY A 214 1.77 10.39 10.02
C GLY A 214 1.53 9.11 10.84
N ASP A 215 2.37 8.91 11.85
CA ASP A 215 2.32 7.74 12.74
C ASP A 215 1.22 7.83 13.82
N LYS A 216 0.21 8.67 13.61
CA LYS A 216 -0.86 8.94 14.59
C LYS A 216 -2.11 8.11 14.38
N TYR A 217 -2.19 7.27 13.35
CA TYR A 217 -3.33 6.36 13.20
C TYR A 217 -3.53 5.42 14.41
N PRO A 218 -2.48 4.86 15.05
CA PRO A 218 -2.64 4.13 16.32
C PRO A 218 -3.27 4.97 17.43
N LYS A 219 -3.08 6.30 17.44
CA LYS A 219 -3.72 7.22 18.40
C LYS A 219 -5.21 7.40 18.17
N LEU A 220 -5.68 7.22 16.94
CA LEU A 220 -7.10 7.09 16.67
C LEU A 220 -7.63 5.73 17.13
N LEU A 221 -6.93 4.65 16.77
CA LEU A 221 -7.33 3.28 17.07
C LEU A 221 -7.42 3.01 18.58
N GLU A 222 -6.43 3.45 19.36
CA GLU A 222 -6.36 3.21 20.81
C GLU A 222 -7.49 3.90 21.60
N LYS A 223 -8.26 4.80 20.97
CA LYS A 223 -9.47 5.38 21.61
C LYS A 223 -10.60 4.37 21.72
N TYR A 224 -10.62 3.32 20.91
CA TYR A 224 -11.75 2.40 20.78
C TYR A 224 -11.37 0.95 21.12
N GLN A 225 -12.31 0.23 21.74
CA GLN A 225 -12.18 -1.22 21.91
C GLN A 225 -12.40 -1.96 20.58
N ALA A 226 -13.26 -1.45 19.71
CA ALA A 226 -13.60 -2.12 18.47
C ALA A 226 -13.50 -1.20 17.25
N SER A 227 -13.11 -1.79 16.11
CA SER A 227 -13.02 -1.06 14.84
C SER A 227 -13.35 -1.96 13.65
N ILE A 228 -13.78 -1.36 12.54
CA ILE A 228 -14.17 -2.04 11.31
C ILE A 228 -13.05 -1.93 10.27
N ALA A 229 -12.64 -3.09 9.73
CA ALA A 229 -11.80 -3.20 8.55
C ALA A 229 -12.66 -3.76 7.40
N SER A 230 -13.09 -2.91 6.47
CA SER A 230 -13.98 -3.34 5.39
C SER A 230 -13.53 -2.78 4.04
N THR A 231 -13.19 -3.68 3.13
CA THR A 231 -12.95 -3.47 1.70
C THR A 231 -13.38 -4.69 0.90
N THR A 232 -14.21 -4.49 -0.13
CA THR A 232 -14.94 -5.56 -0.82
C THR A 232 -14.10 -6.38 -1.82
N PHE A 233 -12.99 -5.85 -2.35
CA PHE A 233 -12.24 -6.53 -3.41
C PHE A 233 -10.88 -7.08 -2.98
N GLY A 234 -10.47 -6.84 -1.75
CA GLY A 234 -9.17 -7.26 -1.24
C GLY A 234 -8.82 -6.53 0.04
N PRO A 235 -7.88 -7.05 0.84
CA PRO A 235 -7.46 -6.41 2.08
C PRO A 235 -6.76 -5.07 1.81
N THR A 236 -6.90 -4.15 2.76
CA THR A 236 -6.05 -2.96 2.87
C THR A 236 -5.13 -3.09 4.08
N ILE A 237 -4.12 -2.23 4.20
CA ILE A 237 -3.20 -2.22 5.35
C ILE A 237 -3.92 -2.14 6.70
N LYS A 238 -5.11 -1.52 6.74
CA LYS A 238 -5.98 -1.43 7.92
C LYS A 238 -6.32 -2.79 8.54
N TYR A 239 -6.36 -3.85 7.74
CA TYR A 239 -6.60 -5.21 8.21
C TYR A 239 -5.49 -5.68 9.16
N TRP A 240 -4.32 -5.07 9.11
CA TRP A 240 -3.17 -5.35 9.96
C TRP A 240 -3.02 -4.29 11.06
N GLU A 241 -3.21 -3.00 10.74
CA GLU A 241 -3.05 -1.91 11.72
C GLU A 241 -4.08 -1.94 12.85
N ILE A 242 -5.34 -2.25 12.53
CA ILE A 242 -6.43 -2.29 13.52
C ILE A 242 -6.19 -3.37 14.58
N PRO A 243 -5.96 -4.65 14.23
CA PRO A 243 -5.65 -5.66 15.24
C PRO A 243 -4.29 -5.41 15.91
N ALA A 244 -3.30 -4.85 15.21
CA ALA A 244 -2.02 -4.49 15.83
C ALA A 244 -2.18 -3.45 16.96
N ALA A 245 -3.13 -2.53 16.83
CA ALA A 245 -3.48 -1.59 17.91
C ALA A 245 -4.29 -2.24 19.06
N GLY A 246 -4.54 -3.55 19.01
CA GLY A 246 -5.26 -4.29 20.06
C GLY A 246 -6.78 -4.09 20.02
N CYS A 247 -7.35 -3.67 18.90
CA CYS A 247 -8.80 -3.54 18.76
C CYS A 247 -9.46 -4.90 18.44
N LEU A 248 -10.63 -5.17 19.03
CA LEU A 248 -11.55 -6.17 18.50
C LEU A 248 -11.96 -5.73 17.08
N THR A 249 -11.64 -6.54 16.09
CA THR A 249 -11.76 -6.11 14.68
C THR A 249 -12.89 -6.84 13.97
N PHE A 250 -13.82 -6.09 13.40
CA PHE A 250 -14.82 -6.60 12.47
C PHE A 250 -14.27 -6.51 11.05
N MET A 251 -13.94 -7.64 10.44
CA MET A 251 -13.29 -7.71 9.14
C MET A 251 -14.24 -8.19 8.04
N GLU A 252 -14.31 -7.47 6.92
CA GLU A 252 -14.91 -7.98 5.69
C GLU A 252 -13.90 -8.88 4.98
N ILE A 253 -14.20 -10.16 4.85
CA ILE A 253 -13.37 -11.11 4.11
C ILE A 253 -14.18 -11.62 2.92
N THR A 254 -13.67 -11.35 1.73
CA THR A 254 -14.24 -11.81 0.45
C THR A 254 -13.27 -12.77 -0.24
N GLU A 255 -13.78 -13.62 -1.13
CA GLU A 255 -13.06 -14.72 -1.82
C GLU A 255 -11.96 -14.31 -2.83
#